data_AF-A0A661DDL2-F1
#
_entry.id   AF-A0A661DDL2-F1
#
_cell.length_a   1.000
_cell.length_b   1.000
_cell.length_c   1.000
_cell.angle_alpha   90.00
_cell.angle_beta   90.00
_cell.angle_gamma   90.00
#
_symmetry.space_group_name_H-M   'P 1'
#
loop_
_entity.id
_entity.type
_entity.pdbx_description
1 polymer ?
#
loop_
_entity_poly.entity_id
_entity_poly.type
_entity_poly.pdbx_seq_one_letter_code
_entity_poly.pdbx_strand_id
1 'polypeptide(L)'
;MGIETDGGMIIGRMGCDIPMKDGVDIDEWADENDITYMSLVYDAQLYDRVYGFLVEDVWATNIEGEWLTQVKELAVKFEELTGVPALLMGSQDVW
;
A
#
# COMPACT_ATOMS: atom_id res chain seq x y z
N MET A 1 -11.24 15.11 -17.97
CA MET A 1 -10.54 15.58 -16.77
C MET A 1 -9.56 14.48 -16.45
N GLY A 2 -8.26 14.72 -16.66
CA GLY A 2 -7.23 13.75 -16.26
C GLY A 2 -7.26 13.65 -14.74
N ILE A 3 -7.18 12.44 -14.21
CA ILE A 3 -6.99 12.24 -12.78
C ILE A 3 -5.49 12.40 -12.56
N GLU A 4 -5.08 13.55 -12.03
CA GLU A 4 -3.74 13.71 -11.45
C GLU A 4 -3.68 12.78 -10.23
N THR A 5 -2.93 11.70 -10.35
CA THR A 5 -2.68 10.79 -9.22
C THR A 5 -1.18 10.85 -8.97
N ASP A 6 -0.80 11.47 -7.85
CA ASP A 6 0.58 11.46 -7.39
C ASP A 6 0.98 10.00 -7.11
N GLY A 7 1.97 9.53 -7.84
CA GLY A 7 2.66 8.28 -7.60
C GLY A 7 3.44 8.35 -6.30
N GLY A 8 3.81 7.18 -5.78
CA GLY A 8 4.58 7.09 -4.54
C GLY A 8 4.93 5.66 -4.19
N MET A 9 5.52 5.47 -3.02
CA MET A 9 5.85 4.15 -2.50
C MET A 9 4.80 3.68 -1.49
N ILE A 10 4.41 2.41 -1.61
CA ILE A 10 3.48 1.75 -0.70
C ILE A 10 4.08 0.43 -0.21
N ILE A 11 3.99 0.19 1.10
CA ILE A 11 4.31 -1.09 1.73
C ILE A 11 3.02 -1.85 1.92
N GLY A 12 2.81 -2.90 1.12
CA GLY A 12 1.52 -3.57 1.10
C GLY A 12 1.41 -4.78 0.17
N ARG A 13 0.19 -5.09 -0.25
CA ARG A 13 -0.16 -6.18 -1.18
C ARG A 13 -1.36 -5.85 -2.05
N MET A 14 -1.53 -6.61 -3.13
CA MET A 14 -2.77 -6.57 -3.91
C MET A 14 -3.95 -7.00 -3.03
N GLY A 15 -5.11 -6.37 -3.19
CA GLY A 15 -6.31 -6.71 -2.42
C GLY A 15 -6.71 -8.17 -2.57
N CYS A 16 -6.50 -8.76 -3.75
CA CYS A 16 -6.74 -10.18 -4.00
C CYS A 16 -5.81 -11.13 -3.22
N ASP A 17 -4.65 -10.65 -2.74
CA ASP A 17 -3.72 -11.44 -1.93
C ASP A 17 -4.03 -11.35 -0.42
N ILE A 18 -4.88 -10.42 0.00
CA ILE A 18 -5.20 -10.22 1.42
C ILE A 18 -6.37 -11.14 1.82
N PRO A 19 -6.18 -12.06 2.78
CA PRO A 19 -7.22 -13.00 3.18
C PRO A 19 -8.30 -12.29 4.00
N MET A 20 -9.32 -11.79 3.31
CA MET A 20 -10.49 -11.17 3.96
C MET A 20 -11.49 -12.23 4.41
N LYS A 21 -12.10 -11.98 5.58
CA LYS A 21 -13.23 -12.79 6.05
C LYS A 21 -14.46 -12.49 5.19
N ASP A 22 -15.28 -13.50 4.96
CA ASP A 22 -16.53 -13.34 4.22
C ASP A 22 -17.39 -12.22 4.80
N GLY A 23 -17.82 -11.30 3.94
CA GLY A 23 -18.69 -10.18 4.29
C GLY A 23 -18.00 -8.95 4.89
N VAL A 24 -16.67 -8.97 5.01
CA VAL A 24 -15.89 -7.76 5.35
C VAL A 24 -15.63 -6.95 4.08
N ASP A 25 -15.99 -5.67 4.10
CA ASP A 25 -15.60 -4.72 3.06
C ASP A 25 -14.14 -4.32 3.26
N ILE A 26 -13.33 -4.47 2.21
CA ILE A 26 -11.90 -4.18 2.26
C ILE A 26 -11.62 -2.68 2.40
N ASP A 27 -12.48 -1.81 1.86
CA ASP A 27 -12.31 -0.36 1.98
C ASP A 27 -12.61 0.10 3.42
N GLU A 28 -13.68 -0.42 4.04
CA GLU A 28 -14.01 -0.14 5.44
C GLU A 28 -12.92 -0.66 6.39
N TRP A 29 -12.45 -1.89 6.16
CA TRP A 29 -11.33 -2.45 6.92
C TRP A 29 -10.05 -1.60 6.75
N ALA A 30 -9.77 -1.11 5.55
CA ALA A 30 -8.59 -0.31 5.29
C ALA A 30 -8.65 1.02 6.07
N ASP A 31 -9.80 1.70 6.03
CA ASP A 31 -10.05 2.94 6.77
C ASP A 31 -9.89 2.75 8.29
N GLU A 32 -10.39 1.65 8.85
CA GLU A 32 -10.26 1.33 10.29
C GLU A 32 -8.81 1.07 10.74
N ASN A 33 -7.92 0.70 9.80
CA ASN A 33 -6.54 0.29 10.10
C ASN A 33 -5.47 1.28 9.60
N ASP A 34 -5.88 2.48 9.18
CA ASP A 34 -5.03 3.51 8.56
C ASP A 34 -4.27 2.97 7.33
N ILE A 35 -4.90 2.06 6.58
CA ILE A 35 -4.37 1.49 5.35
C ILE A 35 -4.90 2.32 4.18
N THR A 36 -3.99 2.77 3.32
CA THR A 36 -4.34 3.42 2.07
C THR A 36 -4.40 2.41 0.94
N TYR A 37 -4.84 2.85 -0.24
CA TYR A 37 -4.72 2.05 -1.45
C TYR A 37 -4.32 2.87 -2.68
N MET A 38 -3.68 2.18 -3.61
CA MET A 38 -3.34 2.68 -4.94
C MET A 38 -3.96 1.80 -6.01
N SER A 39 -4.54 2.43 -7.03
CA SER A 39 -5.07 1.73 -8.21
C SER A 39 -3.96 1.58 -9.24
N LEU A 40 -3.67 0.35 -9.67
CA LEU A 40 -2.69 0.11 -10.74
C LEU A 40 -3.21 0.47 -12.12
N VAL A 41 -4.53 0.57 -12.28
CA VAL A 41 -5.23 0.94 -13.52
C VAL A 41 -6.44 1.82 -13.19
N TYR A 42 -6.89 2.62 -14.14
CA TYR A 42 -7.98 3.60 -13.96
C TYR A 42 -9.28 2.98 -13.41
N ASP A 43 -9.65 1.80 -13.94
CA ASP A 43 -10.86 1.06 -13.54
C ASP A 43 -10.55 -0.13 -12.61
N ALA A 44 -9.50 -0.01 -11.77
CA ALA A 44 -9.11 -1.08 -10.87
C ALA A 44 -10.28 -1.43 -9.93
N GLN A 45 -10.75 -2.67 -10.02
CA GLN A 45 -11.70 -3.21 -9.07
C GLN A 45 -11.05 -3.27 -7.69
N LEU A 46 -11.87 -3.36 -6.64
CA LEU A 46 -11.40 -3.36 -5.24
C LEU A 46 -10.23 -4.33 -5.01
N TYR A 47 -10.29 -5.52 -5.59
CA TYR A 47 -9.26 -6.56 -5.43
C TYR A 47 -8.00 -6.33 -6.29
N ASP A 48 -8.08 -5.46 -7.31
CA ASP A 48 -6.99 -5.10 -8.22
C ASP A 48 -6.24 -3.83 -7.78
N ARG A 49 -6.51 -3.35 -6.56
CA ARG A 49 -5.79 -2.27 -5.92
C ARG A 49 -4.69 -2.81 -5.01
N VAL A 50 -3.66 -2.02 -4.81
CA VAL A 50 -2.63 -2.28 -3.80
C VAL A 50 -3.06 -1.61 -2.51
N TYR A 51 -3.19 -2.35 -1.41
CA TYR A 51 -3.48 -1.84 -0.07
C TYR A 51 -2.23 -1.89 0.78
N GLY A 52 -1.96 -0.84 1.54
CA GLY A 52 -0.77 -0.77 2.38
C GLY A 52 -0.58 0.59 3.05
N PHE A 53 0.64 0.81 3.54
CA PHE A 53 1.04 2.09 4.14
C PHE A 53 1.88 2.89 3.16
N LEU A 54 1.54 4.18 2.97
CA LEU A 54 2.39 5.08 2.21
C LEU A 54 3.73 5.26 2.90
N VAL A 55 4.77 5.32 2.10
CA VAL A 55 6.12 5.63 2.54
C VAL A 55 6.58 6.86 1.79
N GLU A 56 7.16 7.81 2.52
CA GLU A 56 7.71 9.01 1.93
C GLU A 56 8.85 8.67 0.96
N ASP A 57 8.90 9.40 -0.14
CA ASP A 57 10.01 9.34 -1.05
C ASP A 57 11.29 9.84 -0.39
N VAL A 58 12.36 9.07 -0.58
CA VAL A 58 13.68 9.39 -0.05
C VAL A 58 14.70 9.35 -1.17
N TRP A 59 15.67 10.25 -1.12
CA TRP A 59 16.84 10.14 -1.99
C TRP A 59 17.50 8.79 -1.79
N ALA A 60 17.87 8.10 -2.87
CA ALA A 60 18.48 6.77 -2.79
C ALA A 60 19.74 6.75 -1.90
N THR A 61 20.46 7.87 -1.79
CA THR A 61 21.62 8.03 -0.90
C THR A 61 21.27 8.00 0.60
N ASN A 62 20.01 8.22 0.93
CA ASN A 62 19.49 8.32 2.29
C ASN A 62 18.52 7.16 2.61
N ILE A 63 18.53 6.09 1.79
CA ILE A 63 17.65 4.93 1.99
C ILE A 63 17.98 4.16 3.27
N GLU A 64 19.19 4.33 3.81
CA GLU A 64 19.61 3.72 5.06
C GLU A 64 19.12 4.50 6.29
N GLY A 65 19.15 3.87 7.46
CA GLY A 65 18.83 4.53 8.74
C GLY A 65 17.34 4.53 9.07
N GLU A 66 16.79 5.71 9.38
CA GLU A 66 15.42 5.88 9.89
C GLU A 66 14.37 5.43 8.87
N TRP A 67 14.56 5.76 7.59
CA TRP A 67 13.64 5.36 6.52
C TRP A 67 13.53 3.85 6.40
N LEU A 68 14.65 3.12 6.34
CA LEU A 68 14.64 1.66 6.27
C LEU A 68 14.02 1.02 7.52
N THR A 69 14.23 1.63 8.69
CA THR A 69 13.62 1.19 9.93
C THR A 69 12.10 1.33 9.87
N GLN A 70 11.60 2.50 9.46
CA GLN A 70 10.18 2.76 9.28
C GLN A 70 9.55 1.78 8.28
N VAL A 71 10.19 1.56 7.13
CA VAL A 71 9.73 0.59 6.12
C VAL A 71 9.57 -0.81 6.70
N LYS A 72 10.53 -1.26 7.51
CA LYS A 72 10.47 -2.58 8.16
C LYS A 72 9.37 -2.65 9.21
N GLU A 73 9.20 -1.61 10.00
CA GLU A 73 8.14 -1.54 11.02
C GLU A 73 6.75 -1.58 10.37
N LEU A 74 6.55 -0.84 9.28
CA LEU A 74 5.31 -0.86 8.50
C LEU A 74 5.06 -2.22 7.84
N ALA A 75 6.12 -2.88 7.35
CA ALA A 75 6.00 -4.23 6.77
C ALA A 75 5.58 -5.26 7.83
N VAL A 76 6.14 -5.19 9.04
CA VAL A 76 5.74 -6.05 10.17
C VAL A 76 4.30 -5.76 10.58
N LYS A 77 3.93 -4.48 10.73
CA LYS A 77 2.55 -4.09 11.06
C LYS A 77 1.56 -4.64 10.03
N PHE A 78 1.88 -4.54 8.74
CA PHE A 78 1.02 -5.06 7.67
C PHE A 78 0.87 -6.58 7.75
N GLU A 79 1.97 -7.31 7.99
CA GLU A 79 1.93 -8.77 8.14
C GLU A 79 1.16 -9.20 9.39
N GLU A 80 1.25 -8.47 10.50
CA GLU A 80 0.46 -8.73 11.71
C GLU A 80 -1.04 -8.53 11.46
N LEU A 81 -1.44 -7.53 10.66
CA LEU A 81 -2.83 -7.25 10.35
C LEU A 81 -3.44 -8.25 9.36
N THR A 82 -2.67 -8.64 8.34
CA THR A 82 -3.19 -9.41 7.20
C THR A 82 -2.79 -10.88 7.22
N GLY A 83 -1.76 -11.25 7.98
CA GLY A 83 -1.12 -12.56 7.91
C GLY A 83 -0.29 -12.78 6.64
N VAL A 84 -0.05 -11.73 5.83
CA VAL A 84 0.67 -11.81 4.56
C VAL A 84 1.88 -10.88 4.56
N PRO A 85 3.07 -11.34 4.12
CA PRO A 85 4.25 -10.49 4.04
C PRO A 85 4.05 -9.34 3.04
N ALA A 86 4.30 -8.11 3.46
CA ALA A 86 4.23 -6.93 2.60
C ALA A 86 5.34 -6.90 1.53
N LEU A 87 5.09 -6.17 0.44
CA LEU A 87 6.09 -5.76 -0.54
C LEU A 87 6.21 -4.24 -0.57
N LEU A 88 7.40 -3.74 -0.86
CA LEU A 88 7.59 -2.34 -1.25
C LEU A 88 7.30 -2.20 -2.74
N MET A 89 6.26 -1.44 -3.08
CA MET A 89 5.82 -1.19 -4.45
C MET A 89 5.87 0.30 -4.73
N GLY A 90 6.49 0.69 -5.83
CA GLY A 90 6.45 2.06 -6.34
C GLY A 90 5.38 2.17 -7.42
N SER A 91 4.61 3.25 -7.38
CA SER A 91 3.76 3.72 -8.48
C SER A 91 4.39 4.94 -9.13
N GLN A 92 4.02 5.20 -10.39
CA GLN A 92 4.44 6.38 -11.14
C GLN A 92 3.28 7.36 -11.20
N ASP A 93 3.58 8.65 -11.22
CA ASP A 93 2.58 9.68 -11.54
C ASP A 93 1.91 9.37 -12.89
N VAL A 94 0.60 9.52 -12.96
CA VAL A 94 -0.14 9.47 -14.22
C VAL A 94 -0.64 10.87 -14.54
N TRP A 95 -0.10 11.45 -15.64
CA TRP A 95 -0.44 12.78 -16.16
C TRP A 95 -1.33 12.68 -17.41
#